data_AF-A0A926Q4P1-F1
#
_entry.id   AF-A0A926Q4P1-F1
#
_cell.length_a   1.000
_cell.length_b   1.000
_cell.length_c   1.000
_cell.angle_alpha   90.00
_cell.angle_beta   90.00
_cell.angle_gamma   90.00
#
_symmetry.space_group_name_H-M   'P 1'
#
loop_
_entity.id
_entity.type
_entity.pdbx_description
1 polymer ?
#
loop_
_entity_poly.entity_id
_entity_poly.type
_entity_poly.pdbx_seq_one_letter_code
_entity_poly.pdbx_strand_id
1 'polypeptide(L)'
;MAKKILKHKRNCFYLVIFLLFFSCNTPCNVDRIEVSELLLIKSEENAYHYCTLLKASMEGDENAIRELSVLDFSDSAGYDHGAVLVDLIGIIGEKEFINAIAAVDKKERKKIEAYIEVGLMYGGNPDLEEKPVEEAFPGLYAFLKNGSVPE
;
A
#
# COMPACT_ATOMS: atom_id res chain seq x y z
N MET A 1 57.72 27.91 -40.81
CA MET A 1 56.61 28.54 -40.06
C MET A 1 55.94 27.48 -39.21
N ALA A 2 55.94 27.66 -37.89
CA ALA A 2 55.57 26.63 -36.94
C ALA A 2 54.16 26.85 -36.34
N LYS A 3 53.53 25.71 -35.99
CA LYS A 3 52.42 25.48 -35.07
C LYS A 3 51.01 25.93 -35.49
N LYS A 4 50.15 24.93 -35.73
CA LYS A 4 48.82 24.89 -35.11
C LYS A 4 48.62 23.52 -34.46
N ILE A 5 48.73 23.54 -33.13
CA ILE A 5 48.61 22.39 -32.23
C ILE A 5 47.12 22.07 -32.05
N LEU A 6 46.85 20.77 -31.92
CA LEU A 6 45.59 20.11 -31.57
C LEU A 6 44.63 20.95 -30.70
N LYS A 7 43.37 21.07 -31.14
CA LYS A 7 42.25 21.48 -30.27
C LYS A 7 41.67 20.22 -29.63
N HIS A 8 42.24 19.84 -28.49
CA HIS A 8 41.84 18.67 -27.73
C HIS A 8 40.45 18.85 -27.12
N LYS A 9 39.64 17.80 -27.27
CA LYS A 9 38.48 17.37 -26.48
C LYS A 9 38.20 18.25 -25.25
N ARG A 10 37.09 18.99 -25.25
CA ARG A 10 36.48 19.47 -24.01
C ARG A 10 35.04 19.88 -24.25
N ASN A 11 34.14 18.92 -24.48
CA ASN A 11 32.69 19.16 -24.43
C ASN A 11 31.79 17.89 -24.38
N CYS A 12 32.29 16.75 -23.92
CA CYS A 12 31.43 15.57 -23.62
C CYS A 12 31.20 15.34 -22.12
N PHE A 13 31.87 16.09 -21.23
CA PHE A 13 31.79 15.80 -19.79
C PHE A 13 30.51 16.34 -19.13
N TYR A 14 29.88 17.37 -19.71
CA TYR A 14 28.65 17.97 -19.15
C TYR A 14 27.38 17.17 -19.45
N LEU A 15 27.38 16.27 -20.43
CA LEU A 15 26.20 15.44 -20.76
C LEU A 15 26.01 14.24 -19.82
N VAL A 16 27.05 13.83 -19.09
CA VAL A 16 26.99 12.68 -18.17
C VAL A 16 26.46 13.06 -16.79
N ILE A 17 26.64 14.32 -16.36
CA ILE A 17 26.17 14.82 -15.05
C ILE A 17 24.63 14.98 -15.01
N PHE A 18 23.97 15.11 -16.17
CA PHE A 18 22.52 15.26 -16.23
C PHE A 18 21.75 13.93 -16.00
N LEU A 19 22.43 12.78 -16.07
CA LEU A 19 21.83 11.46 -15.87
C LEU A 19 21.83 10.96 -14.42
N LEU A 20 22.28 11.79 -13.45
CA LEU A 20 22.37 11.39 -12.05
C LEU A 20 21.25 11.92 -11.14
N PHE A 21 20.21 12.56 -11.69
CA PHE A 21 18.94 12.69 -10.98
C PHE A 21 18.12 11.40 -11.15
N PHE A 22 18.74 10.26 -10.84
CA PHE A 22 17.99 9.06 -10.51
C PHE A 22 17.10 9.45 -9.32
N SER A 23 15.82 9.65 -9.62
CA SER A 23 14.79 9.86 -8.64
C SER A 23 14.90 8.74 -7.62
N CYS A 24 15.40 9.04 -6.42
CA CYS A 24 15.16 8.18 -5.28
C CYS A 24 13.64 8.22 -5.05
N ASN A 25 12.92 7.19 -5.49
CA ASN A 25 11.59 6.94 -4.95
C ASN A 25 11.80 6.77 -3.44
N THR A 26 11.32 7.72 -2.65
CA THR A 26 11.35 7.60 -1.19
C THR A 26 10.59 6.34 -0.82
N PRO A 27 11.19 5.40 -0.06
CA PRO A 27 10.46 4.23 0.39
C PRO A 27 9.22 4.69 1.16
N CYS A 28 8.06 4.19 0.76
CA CYS A 28 6.84 4.43 1.52
C CYS A 28 6.84 3.50 2.73
N ASN A 29 7.44 3.96 3.82
CA ASN A 29 7.33 3.31 5.11
C ASN A 29 6.53 4.25 6.01
N VAL A 30 5.32 3.85 6.35
CA VAL A 30 4.44 4.62 7.23
C VAL A 30 4.45 3.93 8.60
N ASP A 31 5.26 4.49 9.50
CA ASP A 31 5.52 3.93 10.84
C ASP A 31 6.00 2.46 10.76
N ARG A 32 5.15 1.51 11.17
CA ARG A 32 5.45 0.09 11.28
C ARG A 32 4.96 -0.74 10.08
N ILE A 33 4.38 -0.10 9.06
CA ILE A 33 3.91 -0.76 7.85
C ILE A 33 4.91 -0.54 6.73
N GLU A 34 5.51 -1.63 6.25
CA GLU A 34 6.37 -1.65 5.06
C GLU A 34 5.51 -1.84 3.81
N VAL A 35 5.65 -0.92 2.83
CA VAL A 35 4.96 -1.04 1.55
C VAL A 35 5.95 -1.54 0.50
N SER A 36 5.63 -2.68 -0.13
CA SER A 36 6.51 -3.28 -1.13
C SER A 36 6.73 -2.35 -2.34
N GLU A 37 7.91 -2.47 -2.97
CA GLU A 37 8.20 -1.73 -4.21
C GLU A 37 7.20 -2.06 -5.32
N LEU A 38 6.78 -3.33 -5.43
CA LEU A 38 5.80 -3.77 -6.43
C LEU A 38 4.44 -3.07 -6.23
N LEU A 39 3.95 -3.00 -4.99
CA LEU A 39 2.70 -2.33 -4.66
C LEU A 39 2.76 -0.82 -4.94
N LEU A 40 3.91 -0.19 -4.70
CA LEU A 40 4.12 1.21 -5.05
C LEU A 40 4.09 1.44 -6.56
N ILE A 41 4.80 0.63 -7.34
CA ILE A 41 4.78 0.70 -8.80
C ILE A 41 3.35 0.53 -9.33
N LYS A 42 2.63 -0.50 -8.86
CA LYS A 42 1.24 -0.75 -9.27
C LYS A 42 0.30 0.36 -8.83
N SER A 43 0.54 0.98 -7.68
CA SER A 43 -0.23 2.13 -7.23
C SER A 43 -0.02 3.36 -8.11
N GLU A 44 1.22 3.61 -8.54
CA GLU A 44 1.56 4.70 -9.45
C GLU A 44 0.92 4.50 -10.82
N GLU A 45 0.98 3.27 -11.37
CA GLU A 45 0.32 2.91 -12.63
C GLU A 45 -1.19 3.19 -12.61
N ASN A 46 -1.84 3.01 -11.45
CA ASN A 46 -3.27 3.25 -11.26
C ASN A 46 -3.62 4.64 -10.67
N ALA A 47 -2.63 5.51 -10.46
CA ALA A 47 -2.79 6.84 -9.86
C ALA A 47 -3.46 6.87 -8.47
N TYR A 48 -3.21 5.84 -7.63
CA TYR A 48 -3.86 5.72 -6.31
C TYR A 48 -3.25 6.58 -5.20
N HIS A 49 -2.08 7.19 -5.40
CA HIS A 49 -1.40 7.97 -4.35
C HIS A 49 -1.27 7.21 -3.01
N TYR A 50 -0.96 5.92 -3.09
CA TYR A 50 -1.05 4.94 -2.01
C TYR A 50 -0.43 5.36 -0.69
N CYS A 51 0.79 5.91 -0.73
CA CYS A 51 1.50 6.30 0.50
C CYS A 51 0.77 7.43 1.25
N THR A 52 0.17 8.35 0.52
CA THR A 52 -0.62 9.45 1.11
C THR A 52 -1.88 8.89 1.76
N LEU A 53 -2.58 7.97 1.09
CA LEU A 53 -3.75 7.29 1.65
C LEU A 53 -3.40 6.49 2.90
N LEU A 54 -2.33 5.72 2.86
CA LEU A 54 -1.87 4.94 4.02
C LEU A 54 -1.53 5.85 5.21
N LYS A 55 -0.83 6.95 4.97
CA LYS A 55 -0.50 7.92 6.03
C LYS A 55 -1.74 8.54 6.66
N ALA A 56 -2.70 8.99 5.86
CA ALA A 56 -3.96 9.53 6.37
C ALA A 56 -4.79 8.47 7.12
N SER A 57 -4.77 7.22 6.64
CA SER A 57 -5.43 6.10 7.30
C SER A 57 -4.86 5.82 8.69
N MET A 58 -3.53 5.87 8.83
CA MET A 58 -2.82 5.72 10.10
C MET A 58 -3.10 6.88 11.08
N GLU A 59 -3.51 8.04 10.57
CA GLU A 59 -3.95 9.19 11.37
C GLU A 59 -5.45 9.10 11.75
N GLY A 60 -6.14 8.03 11.33
CA GLY A 60 -7.55 7.78 11.65
C GLY A 60 -8.56 8.45 10.70
N ASP A 61 -8.12 8.90 9.51
CA ASP A 61 -9.04 9.44 8.51
C ASP A 61 -9.92 8.32 7.93
N GLU A 62 -11.20 8.29 8.32
CA GLU A 62 -12.18 7.29 7.88
C GLU A 62 -12.35 7.24 6.35
N ASN A 63 -12.25 8.37 5.65
CA ASN A 63 -12.35 8.37 4.19
C ASN A 63 -11.12 7.74 3.56
N ALA A 64 -9.93 8.03 4.10
CA ALA A 64 -8.68 7.43 3.63
C ALA A 64 -8.67 5.91 3.88
N ILE A 65 -9.11 5.47 5.07
CA ILE A 65 -9.22 4.03 5.40
C ILE A 65 -10.18 3.36 4.41
N ARG A 66 -11.36 3.95 4.18
CA ARG A 66 -12.33 3.41 3.23
C ARG A 66 -11.76 3.32 1.82
N GLU A 67 -11.16 4.40 1.33
CA GLU A 67 -10.59 4.48 -0.02
C GLU A 67 -9.46 3.46 -0.20
N LEU A 68 -8.53 3.40 0.76
CA LEU A 68 -7.43 2.43 0.77
C LEU A 68 -7.96 0.99 0.72
N SER A 69 -8.99 0.68 1.51
CA SER A 69 -9.58 -0.66 1.62
C SER A 69 -10.23 -1.16 0.33
N VAL A 70 -10.64 -0.24 -0.56
CA VAL A 70 -11.33 -0.56 -1.81
C VAL A 70 -10.48 -0.29 -3.05
N LEU A 71 -9.18 -0.08 -2.91
CA LEU A 71 -8.27 -0.06 -4.07
C LEU A 71 -8.32 -1.42 -4.80
N ASP A 72 -7.99 -1.42 -6.09
CA ASP A 72 -8.05 -2.61 -6.91
C ASP A 72 -6.65 -2.92 -7.47
N PHE A 73 -6.09 -4.02 -7.00
CA PHE A 73 -4.81 -4.53 -7.46
C PHE A 73 -5.01 -5.91 -8.07
N SER A 74 -4.47 -6.09 -9.28
CA SER A 74 -4.27 -7.39 -9.88
C SER A 74 -2.94 -8.00 -9.44
N ASP A 75 -2.80 -9.31 -9.63
CA ASP A 75 -1.55 -10.05 -9.48
C ASP A 75 -0.99 -9.98 -8.05
N SER A 76 0.33 -10.16 -7.91
CA SER A 76 0.99 -10.23 -6.59
C SER A 76 0.87 -8.95 -5.76
N ALA A 77 0.62 -7.79 -6.38
CA ALA A 77 0.40 -6.55 -5.64
C ALA A 77 -0.86 -6.60 -4.77
N GLY A 78 -1.84 -7.45 -5.11
CA GLY A 78 -3.01 -7.70 -4.27
C GLY A 78 -2.67 -8.38 -2.95
N TYR A 79 -1.65 -9.25 -2.92
CA TYR A 79 -1.19 -9.88 -1.68
C TYR A 79 -0.50 -8.86 -0.77
N ASP A 80 0.39 -8.05 -1.35
CA ASP A 80 1.07 -6.97 -0.62
C ASP A 80 0.06 -5.95 -0.08
N HIS A 81 -0.98 -5.64 -0.86
CA HIS A 81 -2.06 -4.76 -0.42
C HIS A 81 -2.84 -5.36 0.76
N GLY A 82 -3.15 -6.66 0.69
CA GLY A 82 -3.78 -7.39 1.78
C GLY A 82 -2.97 -7.35 3.07
N ALA A 83 -1.64 -7.54 2.98
CA ALA A 83 -0.74 -7.44 4.13
C ALA A 83 -0.81 -6.05 4.78
N VAL A 84 -0.77 -4.98 3.99
CA VAL A 84 -0.91 -3.61 4.49
C VAL A 84 -2.25 -3.39 5.20
N LEU A 85 -3.36 -3.94 4.69
CA LEU A 85 -4.66 -3.81 5.36
C LEU A 85 -4.69 -4.54 6.70
N VAL A 86 -4.12 -5.74 6.78
CA VAL A 86 -4.03 -6.52 8.03
C VAL A 86 -3.23 -5.76 9.09
N ASP A 87 -2.07 -5.22 8.72
CA ASP A 87 -1.26 -4.45 9.65
C ASP A 87 -1.94 -3.13 10.05
N LEU A 88 -2.61 -2.46 9.12
CA LEU A 88 -3.40 -1.28 9.41
C LEU A 88 -4.49 -1.59 10.45
N ILE A 89 -5.27 -2.66 10.26
CA ILE A 89 -6.30 -3.10 11.23
C ILE A 89 -5.67 -3.38 12.60
N GLY A 90 -4.53 -4.07 12.62
CA GLY A 90 -3.80 -4.35 13.86
C GLY A 90 -3.33 -3.09 14.61
N ILE A 91 -3.09 -1.99 13.89
CA ILE A 91 -2.64 -0.71 14.47
C ILE A 91 -3.81 0.17 14.90
N ILE A 92 -4.81 0.37 14.03
CA ILE A 92 -5.91 1.33 14.31
C ILE A 92 -7.03 0.70 15.13
N GLY A 93 -7.13 -0.63 15.13
CA GLY A 93 -8.21 -1.36 15.76
C GLY A 93 -9.30 -1.78 14.78
N GLU A 94 -9.87 -2.95 15.05
CA GLU A 94 -10.93 -3.56 14.25
C GLU A 94 -12.18 -2.67 14.18
N LYS A 95 -12.57 -2.04 15.30
CA LYS A 95 -13.77 -1.22 15.39
C LYS A 95 -13.65 0.03 14.51
N GLU A 96 -12.50 0.68 14.56
CA GLU A 96 -12.15 1.86 13.79
C GLU A 96 -12.19 1.54 12.28
N PHE A 97 -11.60 0.41 11.89
CA PHE A 97 -11.64 -0.05 10.50
C PHE A 97 -13.07 -0.32 10.03
N ILE A 98 -13.89 -1.05 10.82
CA ILE A 98 -15.30 -1.35 10.49
C ILE A 98 -16.10 -0.06 10.31
N ASN A 99 -15.94 0.92 11.20
CA ASN A 99 -16.65 2.19 11.12
C ASN A 99 -16.34 2.92 9.80
N ALA A 100 -15.07 2.96 9.40
CA ALA A 100 -14.66 3.59 8.15
C ALA A 100 -15.27 2.91 6.91
N ILE A 101 -15.36 1.58 6.92
CA ILE A 101 -15.91 0.80 5.79
C ILE A 101 -17.41 0.51 5.90
N ALA A 102 -18.12 1.06 6.90
CA ALA A 102 -19.53 0.74 7.16
C ALA A 102 -20.46 1.01 5.96
N ALA A 103 -20.11 2.00 5.13
CA ALA A 103 -20.90 2.42 3.97
C ALA A 103 -20.57 1.69 2.66
N VAL A 104 -19.58 0.78 2.64
CA VAL A 104 -19.18 0.07 1.42
C VAL A 104 -20.22 -0.97 1.00
N ASP A 105 -20.34 -1.20 -0.30
CA ASP A 105 -21.34 -2.11 -0.84
C ASP A 105 -20.96 -3.58 -0.66
N LYS A 106 -21.87 -4.50 -1.01
CA LYS A 106 -21.64 -5.95 -0.86
C LYS A 106 -20.47 -6.46 -1.72
N LYS A 107 -20.22 -5.87 -2.89
CA LYS A 107 -19.12 -6.26 -3.78
C LYS A 107 -17.79 -5.79 -3.19
N GLU A 108 -17.75 -4.56 -2.68
CA GLU A 108 -16.59 -4.00 -1.98
C GLU A 108 -16.26 -4.80 -0.72
N ARG A 109 -17.25 -5.15 0.11
CA ARG A 109 -17.03 -6.02 1.28
C ARG A 109 -16.37 -7.34 0.91
N LYS A 110 -16.84 -8.01 -0.15
CA LYS A 110 -16.21 -9.26 -0.61
C LYS A 110 -14.77 -9.07 -1.08
N LYS A 111 -14.46 -7.92 -1.67
CA LYS A 111 -13.10 -7.60 -2.09
C LYS A 111 -12.19 -7.35 -0.89
N ILE A 112 -12.67 -6.56 0.08
CA ILE A 112 -11.98 -6.30 1.34
C ILE A 112 -11.70 -7.63 2.06
N GLU A 113 -12.71 -8.50 2.15
CA GLU A 113 -12.56 -9.85 2.71
C GLU A 113 -11.46 -10.65 2.02
N ALA A 114 -11.46 -10.71 0.68
CA ALA A 114 -10.45 -11.43 -0.08
C ALA A 114 -9.03 -10.89 0.16
N TYR A 115 -8.87 -9.56 0.30
CA TYR A 115 -7.57 -8.97 0.61
C TYR A 115 -7.11 -9.27 2.03
N ILE A 116 -8.00 -9.23 3.02
CA ILE A 116 -7.66 -9.59 4.40
C ILE A 116 -7.26 -11.07 4.49
N GLU A 117 -7.99 -11.96 3.82
CA GLU A 117 -7.67 -13.40 3.79
C GLU A 117 -6.24 -13.64 3.28
N VAL A 118 -5.88 -13.07 2.12
CA VAL A 118 -4.53 -13.25 1.58
C VAL A 118 -3.46 -12.51 2.40
N GLY A 119 -3.82 -11.38 3.03
CA GLY A 119 -2.93 -10.65 3.94
C GLY A 119 -2.57 -11.46 5.17
N LEU A 120 -3.53 -12.18 5.76
CA LEU A 120 -3.28 -13.07 6.90
C LEU A 120 -2.43 -14.29 6.50
N MET A 121 -2.55 -14.75 5.26
CA MET A 121 -1.78 -15.89 4.74
C MET A 121 -0.33 -15.54 4.36
N TYR A 122 -0.09 -14.33 3.83
CA TYR A 122 1.19 -13.99 3.20
C TYR A 122 1.87 -12.73 3.76
N GLY A 123 1.21 -11.98 4.64
CA GLY A 123 1.69 -10.69 5.14
C GLY A 123 2.79 -10.74 6.19
N GLY A 124 3.12 -11.93 6.71
CA GLY A 124 4.26 -12.11 7.60
C GLY A 124 4.10 -11.48 9.00
N ASN A 125 2.86 -11.20 9.43
CA ASN A 125 2.56 -10.75 10.78
C ASN A 125 2.47 -11.96 11.73
N PRO A 126 3.49 -12.23 12.58
CA PRO A 126 3.60 -13.48 13.33
C PRO A 126 2.49 -13.68 14.38
N ASP A 127 1.82 -12.60 14.80
CA ASP A 127 0.73 -12.68 15.78
C ASP A 127 -0.59 -13.15 15.14
N LEU A 128 -0.70 -13.00 13.81
CA LEU A 128 -1.91 -13.23 13.01
C LEU A 128 -1.73 -14.26 11.89
N GLU A 129 -0.50 -14.69 11.62
CA GLU A 129 -0.12 -15.56 10.51
C GLU A 129 -0.96 -16.85 10.50
N GLU A 130 -1.48 -17.20 9.32
CA GLU A 130 -2.29 -18.38 9.05
C GLU A 130 -3.62 -18.50 9.84
N LYS A 131 -3.98 -17.49 10.64
CA LYS A 131 -5.30 -17.48 11.30
C LYS A 131 -6.40 -17.19 10.29
N PRO A 132 -7.56 -17.88 10.37
CA PRO A 132 -8.73 -17.48 9.60
C PRO A 132 -9.21 -16.09 10.05
N VAL A 133 -9.86 -15.34 9.15
CA VAL A 133 -10.38 -13.99 9.45
C VAL A 133 -11.27 -13.97 10.68
N GLU A 134 -12.09 -15.01 10.88
CA GLU A 134 -12.98 -15.15 12.05
C GLU A 134 -12.21 -15.19 13.38
N GLU A 135 -11.00 -15.73 13.40
CA GLU A 135 -10.16 -15.79 14.60
C GLU A 135 -9.33 -14.52 14.77
N ALA A 136 -8.76 -14.00 13.68
CA ALA A 136 -7.94 -12.80 13.71
C ALA A 136 -8.76 -11.52 13.99
N PHE A 137 -9.92 -11.40 13.35
CA PHE A 137 -10.79 -10.22 13.36
C PHE A 137 -12.27 -10.65 13.38
N PRO A 138 -12.79 -11.13 14.52
CA PRO A 138 -14.14 -11.68 14.63
C PRO A 138 -15.27 -10.68 14.33
N GLY A 139 -15.12 -9.42 14.75
CA GLY A 139 -16.10 -8.37 14.50
C GLY A 139 -16.17 -7.98 13.02
N LEU A 140 -15.01 -7.91 12.37
CA LEU A 140 -14.83 -7.60 10.96
C LEU A 140 -15.35 -8.74 10.12
N TYR A 141 -15.05 -9.99 10.49
CA TYR A 141 -15.63 -11.17 9.85
C TYR A 141 -17.16 -11.12 9.87
N ALA A 142 -17.77 -10.85 11.03
CA ALA A 142 -19.22 -10.73 11.14
C ALA A 142 -19.77 -9.59 10.26
N PHE A 143 -19.10 -8.44 10.24
CA PHE A 143 -19.47 -7.31 9.38
C PHE A 143 -19.38 -7.65 7.89
N LEU A 144 -18.29 -8.29 7.44
CA LEU A 144 -18.06 -8.64 6.04
C LEU A 144 -19.11 -9.65 5.54
N LYS A 145 -19.50 -10.62 6.37
CA LYS A 145 -20.53 -11.61 6.02
C LYS A 145 -21.95 -11.04 6.02
N ASN A 146 -22.30 -10.25 7.05
CA ASN A 146 -23.71 -9.89 7.31
C ASN A 146 -24.06 -8.43 6.99
N GLY A 147 -23.06 -7.55 6.85
CA GLY A 147 -23.25 -6.12 6.58
C GLY A 147 -23.74 -5.30 7.78
N SER A 148 -23.76 -5.89 8.98
CA SER A 148 -24.14 -5.22 10.23
C SER A 148 -22.90 -4.81 11.00
N VAL A 149 -22.84 -3.54 11.45
CA VAL A 149 -21.79 -3.05 12.36
C VAL A 149 -22.03 -3.69 13.74
N PRO A 150 -21.04 -4.38 14.34
CA PRO A 150 -21.14 -4.88 15.71
C PRO A 150 -21.26 -3.71 16.71
N GLU A 151 -22.13 -3.84 17.73
CA GLU A 151 -22.32 -2.84 18.80
C GLU A 151 -21.07 -2.68 19.71
#